data_AF-A0A6C0Y6H4-F1
#
_entry.id   AF-A0A6C0Y6H4-F1
#
_cell.length_a   1.000
_cell.length_b   1.000
_cell.length_c   1.000
_cell.angle_alpha   90.00
_cell.angle_beta   90.00
_cell.angle_gamma   90.00
#
_symmetry.space_group_name_H-M   'P 1'
#
loop_
_entity.id
_entity.type
_entity.pdbx_description
1 polymer ?
#
loop_
_entity_poly.entity_id
_entity_poly.type
_entity_poly.pdbx_seq_one_letter_code
_entity_poly.pdbx_strand_id
1 'polypeptide(L)'
;MENQSKQNQQEQFEFGILVLKHERPLFEENYVNMGGRMDFLKWSECSDGTGSYQPDWTAIGEADIDDPHFDDQIQEHAEHVTGCLQSWLECAKSKAIPEGYYLMPMQPSLEMLQKAEQEFNDLDIEDIQDRIVFAHQAMIQALIQSA
;
A
#
# COMPACT_ATOMS: atom_id res chain seq x y z
N MET A 1 3.25 20.56 -22.58
CA MET A 1 3.70 19.27 -22.01
C MET A 1 3.93 19.36 -20.49
N GLU A 2 4.49 20.44 -19.92
CA GLU A 2 4.68 20.56 -18.45
C GLU A 2 3.39 20.69 -17.61
N ASN A 3 2.28 21.14 -18.19
CA ASN A 3 1.01 21.28 -17.44
C ASN A 3 0.27 19.94 -17.26
N GLN A 4 0.37 19.02 -18.22
CA GLN A 4 -0.29 17.71 -18.12
C GLN A 4 0.39 16.79 -17.10
N SER A 5 1.73 16.83 -16.99
CA SER A 5 2.46 15.98 -16.03
C SER A 5 2.19 16.36 -14.57
N LYS A 6 2.07 17.66 -14.27
CA LYS A 6 1.75 18.15 -12.92
C LYS A 6 0.31 17.81 -12.52
N GLN A 7 -0.61 17.91 -13.45
CA GLN A 7 -2.03 17.59 -13.23
C GLN A 7 -2.23 16.09 -12.98
N ASN A 8 -1.55 15.25 -13.75
CA ASN A 8 -1.59 13.79 -13.59
C ASN A 8 -0.94 13.33 -12.27
N GLN A 9 0.15 13.98 -11.83
CA GLN A 9 0.76 13.71 -10.51
C GLN A 9 -0.16 14.09 -9.34
N GLN A 10 -0.88 15.21 -9.47
CA GLN A 10 -1.82 15.65 -8.44
C GLN A 10 -3.04 14.72 -8.35
N GLU A 11 -3.59 14.27 -9.48
CA GLU A 11 -4.67 13.30 -9.51
C GLU A 11 -4.26 11.94 -8.92
N GLN A 12 -3.03 11.47 -9.20
CA GLN A 12 -2.49 10.26 -8.57
C GLN A 12 -2.30 10.40 -7.07
N PHE A 13 -1.86 11.57 -6.61
CA PHE A 13 -1.72 11.87 -5.18
C PHE A 13 -3.08 11.85 -4.48
N GLU A 14 -4.08 12.55 -5.02
CA GLU A 14 -5.44 12.58 -4.48
C GLU A 14 -6.10 11.20 -4.46
N PHE A 15 -5.89 10.40 -5.52
CA PHE A 15 -6.33 9.00 -5.56
C PHE A 15 -5.65 8.16 -4.46
N GLY A 16 -4.36 8.34 -4.23
CA GLY A 16 -3.63 7.67 -3.16
C GLY A 16 -4.20 7.95 -1.76
N ILE A 17 -4.59 9.21 -1.49
CA ILE A 17 -5.23 9.58 -0.21
C ILE A 17 -6.62 8.95 -0.07
N LEU A 18 -7.40 8.90 -1.15
CA LEU A 18 -8.72 8.25 -1.14
C LEU A 18 -8.60 6.75 -0.85
N VAL A 19 -7.67 6.06 -1.52
CA VAL A 19 -7.40 4.64 -1.27
C VAL A 19 -6.97 4.43 0.17
N LEU A 20 -6.04 5.23 0.70
CA LEU A 20 -5.62 5.13 2.09
C LEU A 20 -6.77 5.25 3.09
N LYS A 21 -7.65 6.24 2.91
CA LYS A 21 -8.81 6.45 3.81
C LYS A 21 -9.80 5.29 3.78
N HIS A 22 -9.99 4.67 2.62
CA HIS A 22 -10.90 3.53 2.46
C HIS A 22 -10.27 2.22 2.97
N GLU A 23 -9.01 1.98 2.63
CA GLU A 23 -8.34 0.70 2.84
C GLU A 23 -7.73 0.56 4.23
N ARG A 24 -7.32 1.66 4.90
CA ARG A 24 -6.71 1.58 6.23
C ARG A 24 -7.64 0.88 7.24
N PRO A 25 -8.93 1.23 7.40
CA PRO A 25 -9.82 0.52 8.31
C PRO A 25 -9.97 -0.98 7.98
N LEU A 26 -10.01 -1.34 6.69
CA LEU A 26 -10.10 -2.74 6.23
C LEU A 26 -8.82 -3.51 6.54
N PHE A 27 -7.67 -2.88 6.35
CA PHE A 27 -6.38 -3.40 6.76
C PHE A 27 -6.35 -3.62 8.28
N GLU A 28 -6.74 -2.63 9.08
CA GLU A 28 -6.75 -2.71 10.55
C GLU A 28 -7.58 -3.89 11.04
N GLU A 29 -8.80 -4.03 10.53
CA GLU A 29 -9.69 -5.14 10.85
C GLU A 29 -9.08 -6.50 10.45
N ASN A 30 -8.57 -6.61 9.22
CA ASN A 30 -7.94 -7.84 8.74
C ASN A 30 -6.68 -8.21 9.55
N TYR A 31 -5.83 -7.23 9.86
CA TYR A 31 -4.60 -7.42 10.61
C TYR A 31 -4.89 -8.01 11.99
N VAL A 32 -5.90 -7.47 12.70
CA VAL A 32 -6.35 -7.98 14.00
C VAL A 32 -6.98 -9.37 13.88
N ASN A 33 -7.84 -9.60 12.87
CA ASN A 33 -8.46 -10.91 12.64
C ASN A 33 -7.43 -12.02 12.34
N MET A 34 -6.29 -11.65 11.75
CA MET A 34 -5.17 -12.57 11.47
C MET A 34 -4.21 -12.74 12.67
N GLY A 35 -4.53 -12.16 13.83
CA GLY A 35 -3.74 -12.28 15.07
C GLY A 35 -2.70 -11.18 15.26
N GLY A 36 -2.65 -10.19 14.37
CA GLY A 36 -1.85 -8.98 14.57
C GLY A 36 -2.37 -8.16 15.75
N ARG A 37 -1.46 -7.43 16.41
CA ARG A 37 -1.80 -6.56 17.55
C ARG A 37 -1.64 -5.10 17.17
N MET A 38 -2.64 -4.29 17.51
CA MET A 38 -2.63 -2.84 17.28
C MET A 38 -2.63 -2.06 18.60
N ASP A 39 -2.62 -2.76 19.73
CA ASP A 39 -2.56 -2.15 21.05
C ASP A 39 -1.35 -1.23 21.14
N PHE A 40 -1.55 -0.06 21.76
CA PHE A 40 -0.51 0.96 21.93
C PHE A 40 0.03 1.56 20.63
N LEU A 41 -0.64 1.34 19.49
CA LEU A 41 -0.36 2.05 18.25
C LEU A 41 -1.49 3.05 17.95
N LYS A 42 -1.10 4.20 17.42
CA LYS A 42 -2.02 5.19 16.88
C LYS A 42 -1.61 5.63 15.48
N TRP A 43 -2.60 5.88 14.64
CA TRP A 43 -2.35 6.49 13.34
C TRP A 43 -2.00 7.97 13.51
N SER A 44 -0.84 8.38 13.01
CA SER A 44 -0.41 9.76 12.93
C SER A 44 -0.55 10.27 11.50
N GLU A 45 -1.62 11.02 11.23
CA GLU A 45 -1.88 11.63 9.91
C GLU A 45 -1.00 12.86 9.69
N CYS A 46 -0.37 12.94 8.53
CA CYS A 46 0.40 14.10 8.06
C CYS A 46 -0.54 15.12 7.40
N SER A 47 -0.09 16.37 7.29
CA SER A 47 -0.88 17.47 6.71
C SER A 47 -1.28 17.27 5.24
N ASP A 48 -0.60 16.37 4.54
CA ASP A 48 -0.85 16.01 3.15
C ASP A 48 -1.87 14.84 3.01
N GLY A 49 -2.41 14.34 4.12
CA GLY A 49 -3.36 13.24 4.17
C GLY A 49 -2.73 11.84 4.20
N THR A 50 -1.40 11.74 4.12
CA THR A 50 -0.66 10.50 4.35
C THR A 50 -0.47 10.25 5.85
N GLY A 51 0.32 9.24 6.25
CA GLY A 51 0.67 9.04 7.65
C GLY A 51 1.39 7.73 7.91
N SER A 52 1.58 7.44 9.20
CA SER A 52 2.16 6.19 9.69
C SER A 52 1.61 5.84 11.07
N TYR A 53 1.71 4.57 11.46
CA TYR A 53 1.48 4.20 12.85
C TYR A 53 2.66 4.64 13.71
N GLN A 54 2.34 5.12 14.91
CA GLN A 54 3.30 5.57 15.92
C GLN A 54 2.92 4.98 17.27
N PRO A 55 3.87 4.77 18.19
CA PRO A 55 3.56 4.40 19.55
C PRO A 55 2.64 5.42 20.20
N ASP A 56 1.60 4.95 20.88
CA ASP A 56 0.73 5.79 21.68
C ASP A 56 1.28 5.92 23.11
N TRP A 57 2.29 6.78 23.26
CA TRP A 57 2.94 7.03 24.55
C TRP A 57 1.97 7.40 25.68
N THR A 58 0.81 7.97 25.35
CA THR A 58 -0.23 8.25 26.35
C THR A 58 -0.86 6.95 26.87
N ALA A 59 -1.31 6.07 25.98
CA ALA A 59 -1.89 4.78 26.36
C ALA A 59 -0.84 3.87 27.04
N ILE A 60 0.42 3.93 26.61
CA ILE A 60 1.54 3.19 27.21
C ILE A 60 1.77 3.66 28.66
N GLY A 61 1.83 4.97 28.87
CA GLY A 61 1.99 5.54 30.22
C GLY A 61 0.81 5.24 31.15
N GLU A 62 -0.42 5.19 30.62
CA GLU A 62 -1.61 4.80 31.39
C GLU A 62 -1.63 3.31 31.76
N ALA A 63 -1.01 2.46 30.93
CA ALA A 63 -0.91 1.03 31.17
C ALA A 63 0.22 0.63 32.15
N ASP A 64 1.03 1.59 32.60
CA ASP A 64 2.12 1.41 33.58
C ASP A 64 3.07 0.27 33.20
N ILE A 65 3.47 0.24 31.92
CA ILE A 65 4.36 -0.79 31.37
C ILE A 65 5.80 -0.51 31.82
N ASP A 66 6.29 -1.31 32.77
CA ASP A 66 7.65 -1.25 33.31
C ASP A 66 8.57 -2.31 32.66
N ASP A 67 8.66 -2.29 31.32
CA ASP A 67 9.63 -3.09 30.56
C ASP A 67 10.64 -2.16 29.86
N PRO A 68 11.95 -2.25 30.22
CA PRO A 68 12.98 -1.37 29.68
C PRO A 68 13.26 -1.55 28.18
N HIS A 69 12.75 -2.60 27.54
CA HIS A 69 12.86 -2.80 26.08
C HIS A 69 11.56 -2.49 25.34
N PHE A 70 10.50 -2.13 26.06
CA PHE A 70 9.18 -1.96 25.46
C PHE A 70 9.17 -0.83 24.43
N ASP A 71 9.85 0.29 24.73
CA ASP A 71 9.92 1.46 23.84
C ASP A 71 10.51 1.10 22.47
N ASP A 72 11.60 0.34 22.44
CA ASP A 72 12.22 -0.11 21.19
C ASP A 72 11.32 -1.12 20.45
N GLN A 73 10.72 -2.07 21.18
CA GLN A 73 9.84 -3.07 20.60
C GLN A 73 8.58 -2.46 19.99
N ILE A 74 7.95 -1.49 20.67
CA ILE A 74 6.74 -0.85 20.18
C ILE A 74 7.03 0.08 19.00
N GLN A 75 8.22 0.70 18.97
CA GLN A 75 8.68 1.47 17.83
C GLN A 75 8.92 0.58 16.59
N GLU A 76 9.64 -0.54 16.75
CA GLU A 76 9.86 -1.50 15.66
C GLU A 76 8.52 -2.08 15.16
N HIS A 77 7.60 -2.35 16.08
CA HIS A 77 6.26 -2.82 15.74
C HIS A 77 5.46 -1.76 14.97
N ALA A 78 5.52 -0.49 15.35
CA ALA A 78 4.87 0.61 14.64
C ALA A 78 5.37 0.74 13.19
N GLU A 79 6.68 0.59 12.98
CA GLU A 79 7.31 0.59 11.66
C GLU A 79 6.87 -0.63 10.84
N HIS A 80 6.85 -1.81 11.46
CA HIS A 80 6.40 -3.05 10.83
C HIS A 80 4.94 -2.96 10.36
N VAL A 81 4.03 -2.51 11.22
CA VAL A 81 2.59 -2.36 10.88
C VAL A 81 2.41 -1.32 9.78
N THR A 82 3.17 -0.22 9.82
CA THR A 82 3.17 0.79 8.75
C THR A 82 3.62 0.19 7.41
N GLY A 83 4.67 -0.63 7.39
CA GLY A 83 5.10 -1.34 6.20
C GLY A 83 4.05 -2.32 5.67
N CYS A 84 3.35 -3.03 6.57
CA CYS A 84 2.25 -3.92 6.20
C CYS A 84 1.08 -3.15 5.57
N LEU A 85 0.72 -2.00 6.11
CA LEU A 85 -0.32 -1.13 5.52
C LEU A 85 0.12 -0.63 4.13
N GLN A 86 1.35 -0.16 3.97
CA GLN A 86 1.85 0.27 2.65
C GLN A 86 1.76 -0.88 1.63
N SER A 87 2.09 -2.08 2.05
CA SER A 87 2.00 -3.29 1.23
C SER A 87 0.57 -3.61 0.82
N TRP A 88 -0.37 -3.49 1.76
CA TRP A 88 -1.80 -3.62 1.51
C TRP A 88 -2.28 -2.58 0.50
N LEU A 89 -1.89 -1.33 0.66
CA LEU A 89 -2.30 -0.23 -0.22
C LEU A 89 -1.80 -0.41 -1.64
N GLU A 90 -0.54 -0.83 -1.83
CA GLU A 90 -0.02 -1.16 -3.17
C GLU A 90 -0.80 -2.31 -3.81
N CYS A 91 -1.23 -3.29 -3.01
CA CYS A 91 -2.09 -4.38 -3.47
C CYS A 91 -3.53 -3.93 -3.75
N ALA A 92 -4.07 -2.97 -2.99
CA ALA A 92 -5.39 -2.41 -3.22
C ALA A 92 -5.41 -1.56 -4.50
N LYS A 93 -4.38 -0.73 -4.72
CA LYS A 93 -4.15 -0.02 -5.99
C LYS A 93 -4.07 -0.98 -7.16
N SER A 94 -3.44 -2.15 -6.97
CA SER A 94 -3.33 -3.19 -7.98
C SER A 94 -4.62 -4.02 -8.16
N LYS A 95 -5.62 -3.92 -7.28
CA LYS A 95 -6.97 -4.47 -7.51
C LYS A 95 -7.94 -3.42 -8.04
N ALA A 96 -7.67 -2.16 -7.78
CA ALA A 96 -8.37 -0.99 -8.33
C ALA A 96 -7.84 -0.59 -9.71
N ILE A 97 -7.31 -1.55 -10.48
CA ILE A 97 -6.95 -1.37 -11.89
C ILE A 97 -8.25 -0.98 -12.61
N PRO A 98 -8.34 0.23 -13.19
CA PRO A 98 -9.49 0.59 -14.00
C PRO A 98 -9.65 -0.39 -15.18
N GLU A 99 -10.86 -0.61 -15.67
CA GLU A 99 -11.05 -1.37 -16.92
C GLU A 99 -10.13 -0.81 -18.01
N GLY A 100 -9.35 -1.68 -18.67
CA GLY A 100 -8.38 -1.28 -19.69
C GLY A 100 -6.92 -1.12 -19.22
N TYR A 101 -6.60 -1.42 -17.96
CA TYR A 101 -5.22 -1.39 -17.43
C TYR A 101 -4.73 -2.81 -17.05
N TYR A 102 -3.41 -3.04 -17.03
CA TYR A 102 -2.82 -4.37 -16.83
C TYR A 102 -1.67 -4.36 -15.82
N LEU A 103 -1.63 -5.34 -14.92
CA LEU A 103 -0.51 -5.49 -13.98
C LEU A 103 0.66 -6.22 -14.62
N MET A 104 1.84 -5.63 -14.52
CA MET A 104 3.09 -6.28 -14.92
C MET A 104 4.18 -6.21 -13.85
N PRO A 105 5.08 -7.19 -13.78
CA PRO A 105 6.28 -7.07 -12.98
C PRO A 105 7.19 -5.98 -13.54
N MET A 106 8.05 -5.40 -12.69
CA MET A 106 8.97 -4.32 -13.04
C MET A 106 9.91 -4.65 -14.21
N GLN A 107 10.17 -5.94 -14.44
CA GLN A 107 10.84 -6.45 -15.64
C GLN A 107 9.91 -7.45 -16.34
N PRO A 108 9.01 -6.99 -17.22
CA PRO A 108 8.09 -7.88 -17.92
C PRO A 108 8.85 -8.75 -18.92
N SER A 109 8.45 -10.02 -19.03
CA SER A 109 8.96 -10.89 -20.09
C SER A 109 8.31 -10.53 -21.43
N LEU A 110 8.98 -10.86 -22.53
CA LEU A 110 8.47 -10.60 -23.88
C LEU A 110 7.09 -11.26 -24.11
N GLU A 111 6.88 -12.45 -23.55
CA GLU A 111 5.61 -13.18 -23.61
C GLU A 111 4.47 -12.42 -22.90
N MET A 112 4.77 -11.76 -21.77
CA MET A 112 3.79 -10.96 -21.02
C MET A 112 3.40 -9.69 -21.77
N LEU A 113 4.36 -9.05 -22.43
CA LEU A 113 4.11 -7.89 -23.29
C LEU A 113 3.24 -8.27 -24.49
N GLN A 114 3.57 -9.37 -25.17
CA GLN A 114 2.79 -9.86 -26.32
C GLN A 114 1.35 -10.25 -25.95
N LYS A 115 1.16 -10.83 -24.76
CA LYS A 115 -0.17 -11.19 -24.27
C LYS A 115 -1.01 -9.95 -23.98
N ALA A 116 -0.43 -8.92 -23.36
CA ALA A 116 -1.11 -7.65 -23.15
C ALA A 116 -1.43 -6.97 -24.50
N GLU A 117 -0.50 -6.94 -25.45
CA GLU A 117 -0.75 -6.43 -26.80
C GLU A 117 -1.94 -7.12 -27.49
N GLN A 118 -2.08 -8.44 -27.35
CA GLN A 118 -3.22 -9.16 -27.90
C GLN A 118 -4.54 -8.84 -27.20
N GLU A 119 -4.50 -8.62 -25.88
CA GLU A 119 -5.68 -8.32 -25.07
C GLU A 119 -6.21 -6.89 -25.30
N PHE A 120 -5.32 -5.96 -25.71
CA PHE A 120 -5.65 -4.56 -26.01
C PHE A 120 -5.74 -4.24 -27.50
N ASN A 121 -5.51 -5.21 -28.40
CA ASN A 121 -5.47 -4.98 -29.86
C ASN A 121 -6.79 -4.48 -30.46
N ASP A 122 -7.91 -4.69 -29.76
CA ASP A 122 -9.24 -4.21 -30.16
C ASP A 122 -9.59 -2.82 -29.58
N LEU A 123 -8.70 -2.23 -28.77
CA LEU A 123 -8.88 -0.93 -28.15
C LEU A 123 -7.95 0.08 -28.82
N ASP A 124 -8.49 1.24 -29.18
CA ASP A 124 -7.77 2.34 -29.86
C ASP A 124 -6.83 3.05 -28.86
N ILE A 125 -5.78 2.34 -28.45
CA ILE A 125 -4.83 2.77 -27.41
C ILE A 125 -3.49 3.04 -28.12
N GLU A 126 -3.11 4.32 -28.19
CA GLU A 126 -1.89 4.78 -28.89
C GLU A 126 -0.60 4.30 -28.20
N ASP A 127 -0.64 4.01 -26.89
CA ASP A 127 0.50 3.47 -26.14
C ASP A 127 0.03 2.51 -25.01
N ILE A 128 0.42 1.24 -25.10
CA ILE A 128 0.17 0.23 -24.06
C ILE A 128 0.93 0.55 -22.77
N GLN A 129 2.05 1.27 -22.84
CA GLN A 129 2.83 1.66 -21.65
C GLN A 129 2.05 2.55 -20.70
N ASP A 130 1.13 3.38 -21.22
CA ASP A 130 0.25 4.23 -20.41
C ASP A 130 -0.84 3.43 -19.66
N ARG A 131 -1.04 2.16 -20.05
CA ARG A 131 -2.02 1.24 -19.46
C ARG A 131 -1.38 0.17 -18.58
N ILE A 132 -0.05 0.04 -18.59
CA ILE A 132 0.67 -0.90 -17.75
C ILE A 132 0.88 -0.28 -16.37
N VAL A 133 0.32 -0.93 -15.36
CA VAL A 133 0.57 -0.63 -13.95
C VAL A 133 1.56 -1.67 -13.42
N PHE A 134 2.67 -1.24 -12.82
CA PHE A 134 3.64 -2.20 -12.31
C PHE A 134 3.21 -2.74 -10.93
N ALA A 135 3.02 -4.06 -10.83
CA ALA A 135 2.78 -4.74 -9.56
C ALA A 135 4.10 -4.96 -8.82
N HIS A 136 4.13 -4.64 -7.53
CA HIS A 136 5.18 -5.14 -6.65
C HIS A 136 4.91 -6.65 -6.41
N GLN A 137 5.57 -7.50 -7.20
CA GLN A 137 5.34 -8.95 -7.26
C GLN A 137 5.76 -9.74 -6.00
N ALA A 138 5.90 -9.11 -4.83
CA ALA A 138 6.66 -9.68 -3.71
C ALA A 138 5.84 -10.15 -2.49
N MET A 139 4.57 -9.76 -2.28
CA MET A 139 4.05 -9.78 -0.89
C MET A 139 3.00 -10.84 -0.51
N ILE A 140 2.47 -11.62 -1.45
CA ILE A 140 1.54 -12.71 -1.08
C ILE A 140 2.29 -13.98 -0.64
N GLN A 141 3.55 -14.19 -1.06
CA GLN A 141 4.35 -15.34 -0.63
C GLN A 141 5.23 -15.07 0.61
N ALA A 142 5.62 -13.82 0.86
CA ALA A 142 6.48 -13.49 2.01
C ALA A 142 5.75 -13.60 3.37
N LEU A 143 4.44 -13.32 3.42
CA LEU A 143 3.66 -13.41 4.66
C LEU A 143 3.26 -14.85 5.06
N ILE A 144 3.37 -15.82 4.15
CA ILE A 144 3.03 -17.22 4.41
C ILE A 144 4.28 -18.08 4.71
N GLN A 145 5.48 -17.59 4.41
CA GLN A 145 6.74 -18.35 4.58
C GLN A 145 7.57 -17.96 5.82
N SER A 146 7.15 -16.95 6.58
CA SER A 146 7.82 -16.52 7.81
C SER A 146 6.99 -16.74 9.09
N ALA A 147 5.90 -17.52 9.01
CA ALA A 147 5.15 -18.02 10.16
C ALA A 147 5.53 -19.47 10.49
#